data_AF-A0A8I6A883-F1
#
_entry.id   AF-A0A8I6A883-F1
#
_cell.length_a   1.000
_cell.length_b   1.000
_cell.length_c   1.000
_cell.angle_alpha   90.00
_cell.angle_beta   90.00
_cell.angle_gamma   90.00
#
_symmetry.space_group_name_H-M   'P 1'
#
loop_
_entity.id
_entity.type
_entity.pdbx_description
1 polymer ?
#
loop_
_entity_poly.entity_id
_entity_poly.type
_entity_poly.pdbx_seq_one_letter_code
_entity_poly.pdbx_strand_id
1 'polypeptide(L)'
;MAHYNFKKITMVLSDFPKLDDIHPFYTDLMNILYDKDHYMLALVQINIAKNLVDNVAKDYVQLMKYGDSLYRCKQLKYATLGQMCTIIKRQRQSLEYLEEVYQHLFHLPTIDPNARTLILCGYPNVGKCSFINKVTKADVDVQPYAFTTKTLKHRDPGCPGMLRRFNGQI
;
A
#
# COMPACT_ATOMS: atom_id res chain seq x y z
N MET A 1 26.36 -3.34 11.84
CA MET A 1 25.57 -3.80 10.67
C MET A 1 24.51 -4.83 11.07
N ALA A 2 24.84 -5.97 11.69
CA ALA A 2 23.83 -6.96 12.14
C ALA A 2 22.73 -6.37 13.06
N HIS A 3 23.13 -5.66 14.12
CA HIS A 3 22.19 -4.98 15.02
C HIS A 3 21.32 -3.93 14.32
N TYR A 4 21.83 -3.31 13.25
CA TYR A 4 21.08 -2.33 12.45
C TYR A 4 20.02 -3.01 11.59
N ASN A 5 20.38 -4.10 10.91
CA ASN A 5 19.43 -4.88 10.11
C ASN A 5 18.34 -5.51 10.99
N PHE A 6 18.70 -5.98 12.19
CA PHE A 6 17.74 -6.52 13.15
C PHE A 6 16.74 -5.47 13.64
N LYS A 7 17.23 -4.28 14.01
CA LYS A 7 16.37 -3.14 14.39
C LYS A 7 15.41 -2.76 13.26
N LYS A 8 15.88 -2.76 12.01
CA LYS A 8 15.03 -2.51 10.85
C LYS A 8 13.93 -3.54 10.67
N ILE A 9 14.24 -4.83 10.77
CA ILE A 9 13.22 -5.89 10.65
C ILE A 9 12.17 -5.76 11.78
N THR A 10 12.63 -5.47 12.99
CA THR A 10 11.73 -5.26 14.14
C THR A 10 10.84 -4.04 13.93
N MET A 11 11.39 -2.95 13.37
CA MET A 11 10.65 -1.75 13.02
C MET A 11 9.61 -2.02 11.93
N VAL A 12 9.98 -2.72 10.85
CA VAL A 12 9.04 -3.11 9.79
C VAL A 12 7.86 -3.91 10.37
N LEU A 13 8.13 -4.89 11.24
CA LEU A 13 7.07 -5.66 11.91
C LEU A 13 6.20 -4.83 12.86
N SER A 14 6.71 -3.74 13.45
CA SER A 14 5.89 -2.84 14.29
C SER A 14 5.11 -1.83 13.47
N ASP A 15 5.59 -1.47 12.29
CA ASP A 15 4.95 -0.50 11.40
C ASP A 15 3.74 -1.10 10.67
N PHE A 16 3.75 -2.41 10.43
CA PHE A 16 2.58 -3.11 9.89
C PHE A 16 1.52 -3.33 10.97
N PRO A 17 0.30 -2.80 10.78
CA PRO A 17 -0.78 -3.03 11.72
C PRO A 17 -1.19 -4.50 11.72
N LYS A 18 -1.47 -5.05 12.90
CA LYS A 18 -2.10 -6.36 13.02
C LYS A 18 -3.54 -6.22 12.57
N LEU A 19 -3.99 -7.07 11.65
CA LEU A 19 -5.33 -7.00 11.08
C LEU A 19 -6.46 -7.09 12.13
N ASP A 20 -6.19 -7.74 13.27
CA ASP A 20 -7.19 -7.89 14.34
C ASP A 20 -7.38 -6.60 15.17
N ASP A 21 -6.44 -5.65 15.10
CA ASP A 21 -6.51 -4.36 15.81
C ASP A 21 -7.11 -3.25 14.92
N ILE A 22 -7.44 -3.54 13.66
CA ILE A 22 -7.96 -2.55 12.70
C ILE A 22 -9.49 -2.58 12.66
N HIS A 23 -10.12 -1.42 12.42
CA HIS A 23 -11.57 -1.32 12.25
C HIS A 23 -12.08 -2.31 11.17
N PRO A 24 -13.23 -3.01 11.37
CA PRO A 24 -13.75 -4.03 10.47
C PRO A 24 -13.81 -3.61 8.99
N PHE A 25 -14.17 -2.35 8.71
CA PHE A 25 -14.14 -1.76 7.36
C PHE A 25 -12.81 -1.99 6.62
N TYR A 26 -11.67 -1.73 7.26
CA TYR A 26 -10.36 -1.91 6.65
C TYR A 26 -9.99 -3.39 6.55
N THR A 27 -10.40 -4.21 7.51
CA THR A 27 -10.22 -5.67 7.44
C THR A 27 -10.98 -6.26 6.26
N ASP A 28 -12.23 -5.85 6.05
CA ASP A 28 -13.03 -6.28 4.89
C ASP A 28 -12.42 -5.77 3.58
N LEU A 29 -11.99 -4.51 3.53
CA LEU A 29 -11.31 -3.94 2.37
C LEU A 29 -10.03 -4.72 2.01
N MET A 30 -9.21 -5.07 3.02
CA MET A 30 -8.02 -5.89 2.84
C MET A 30 -8.35 -7.30 2.36
N ASN A 31 -9.39 -7.93 2.91
CA ASN A 31 -9.83 -9.26 2.51
C ASN A 31 -10.26 -9.29 1.04
N ILE A 32 -10.95 -8.24 0.57
CA ILE A 32 -11.39 -8.10 -0.82
C ILE A 32 -10.20 -7.92 -1.77
N LEU A 33 -9.17 -7.16 -1.35
CA LEU A 33 -8.06 -6.78 -2.22
C LEU A 33 -6.87 -7.75 -2.20
N TYR A 34 -6.49 -8.31 -1.05
CA TYR A 34 -5.21 -9.01 -0.87
C TYR A 34 -5.30 -10.39 -0.21
N ASP A 35 -6.50 -10.85 0.16
CA ASP A 35 -6.73 -12.05 0.97
C ASP A 35 -6.01 -12.00 2.33
N LYS A 36 -6.80 -12.06 3.42
CA LYS A 36 -6.31 -11.93 4.81
C LYS A 36 -5.13 -12.87 5.09
N ASP A 37 -5.25 -14.08 4.56
CA ASP A 37 -4.38 -15.20 4.90
C ASP A 37 -2.98 -15.01 4.30
N HIS A 38 -2.89 -14.53 3.06
CA HIS A 38 -1.60 -14.24 2.42
C HIS A 38 -0.84 -13.13 3.14
N TYR A 39 -1.52 -12.04 3.54
CA TYR A 39 -0.92 -10.98 4.33
C TYR A 39 -0.45 -11.47 5.70
N MET A 40 -1.27 -12.24 6.40
CA MET A 40 -0.89 -12.83 7.68
C MET A 40 0.32 -13.76 7.54
N LEU A 41 0.35 -14.62 6.52
CA LEU A 41 1.46 -15.53 6.25
C LEU A 41 2.77 -14.78 6.01
N ALA A 42 2.75 -13.69 5.24
CA ALA A 42 3.93 -12.87 4.99
C ALA A 42 4.50 -12.25 6.28
N LEU A 43 3.62 -11.70 7.14
CA LEU A 43 4.04 -11.18 8.45
C LEU A 43 4.61 -12.27 9.37
N VAL A 44 3.98 -13.44 9.40
CA VAL A 44 4.44 -14.59 10.19
C VAL A 44 5.82 -15.05 9.72
N GLN A 45 6.06 -15.14 8.41
CA GLN A 45 7.35 -15.51 7.84
C GLN A 45 8.47 -14.55 8.27
N ILE A 46 8.22 -13.24 8.24
CA ILE A 46 9.19 -12.23 8.69
C ILE A 46 9.44 -12.33 10.20
N ASN A 47 8.40 -12.58 11.01
CA ASN A 47 8.55 -12.78 12.44
C ASN A 47 9.37 -14.05 12.77
N ILE A 48 9.16 -15.15 12.03
CA ILE A 48 9.99 -16.36 12.14
C ILE A 48 11.44 -16.03 11.79
N ALA A 49 11.68 -15.30 10.70
CA ALA A 49 13.02 -14.91 10.29
C ALA A 49 13.73 -14.04 11.34
N LYS A 50 13.02 -13.11 12.00
CA LYS A 50 13.54 -12.36 13.14
C LYS A 50 14.02 -13.29 14.26
N ASN A 51 13.18 -14.25 14.66
CA ASN A 51 13.54 -15.21 15.70
C ASN A 51 14.74 -16.09 15.32
N LEU A 52 14.84 -16.51 14.05
CA LEU A 52 16.01 -17.24 13.55
C LEU A 52 17.29 -16.40 13.62
N VAL A 53 17.22 -15.12 13.26
CA VAL A 53 18.37 -14.21 13.38
C VAL A 53 18.78 -14.04 14.84
N ASP A 54 17.83 -13.92 15.77
CA ASP A 54 18.10 -13.84 17.21
C ASP A 54 18.76 -15.10 17.76
N ASN A 55 18.31 -16.28 17.34
CA ASN A 55 18.90 -17.55 17.77
C ASN A 55 20.34 -17.68 17.26
N VAL A 56 20.57 -17.39 15.97
CA VAL A 56 21.93 -17.35 15.39
C VAL A 56 22.80 -16.32 16.13
N ALA A 57 22.27 -15.16 16.51
CA ALA A 57 23.02 -14.18 17.28
C ALA A 57 23.45 -14.75 18.65
N LYS A 58 22.52 -15.37 19.39
CA LYS A 58 22.79 -15.96 20.71
C LYS A 58 23.80 -17.09 20.66
N ASP A 59 23.63 -18.02 19.73
CA ASP A 59 24.49 -19.20 19.58
C ASP A 59 25.94 -18.78 19.28
N TYR A 60 26.13 -17.83 18.35
CA TYR A 60 27.47 -17.37 18.01
C TYR A 60 28.09 -16.47 19.07
N VAL A 61 27.29 -15.69 19.81
CA VAL A 61 27.80 -14.96 20.99
C VAL A 61 28.31 -15.95 22.05
N GLN A 62 27.62 -17.07 22.24
CA GLN A 62 28.08 -18.13 23.14
C GLN A 62 29.36 -18.80 22.64
N LEU A 63 29.46 -19.12 21.35
CA LEU A 63 30.69 -19.67 20.74
C LEU A 63 31.88 -18.70 20.86
N MET A 64 31.65 -17.39 20.66
CA MET A 64 32.69 -16.38 20.79
C MET A 64 33.26 -16.25 22.20
N LYS A 65 32.48 -16.57 23.25
CA LYS A 65 32.97 -16.58 24.64
C LYS A 65 34.05 -17.63 24.88
N TYR A 66 34.04 -18.72 24.11
CA TYR A 66 35.05 -19.79 24.16
C TYR A 66 36.12 -19.65 23.08
N GLY A 67 36.24 -18.49 22.43
CA GLY A 67 37.22 -18.28 21.37
C GLY A 67 38.64 -18.07 21.91
N ASP A 68 39.55 -19.02 21.64
CA ASP A 68 40.95 -18.96 22.12
C ASP A 68 41.84 -17.95 21.37
N SER A 69 41.37 -17.37 20.27
CA SER A 69 42.17 -16.43 19.47
C SER A 69 41.33 -15.38 18.75
N LEU A 70 41.93 -14.20 18.55
CA LEU A 70 41.31 -13.11 17.79
C LEU A 70 40.94 -13.52 16.36
N TYR A 71 41.74 -14.39 15.74
CA TYR A 71 41.47 -14.93 14.40
C TYR A 71 40.20 -15.78 14.38
N ARG A 72 40.02 -16.69 15.36
CA ARG A 72 38.79 -17.50 15.49
C ARG A 72 37.56 -16.63 15.73
N CYS A 73 37.66 -15.65 16.63
CA CYS A 73 36.56 -14.70 16.88
C CYS A 73 36.18 -13.90 15.61
N LYS A 74 37.18 -13.49 14.81
CA LYS A 74 36.97 -12.84 13.51
C LYS A 74 36.24 -13.76 12.52
N GLN A 75 36.68 -15.02 12.39
CA GLN A 75 36.02 -16.00 11.51
C GLN A 75 34.58 -16.29 11.94
N LEU A 76 34.35 -16.51 13.23
CA LEU A 76 33.00 -16.72 13.79
C LEU A 76 32.08 -15.56 13.45
N LYS A 77 32.53 -14.31 13.65
CA LYS A 77 31.78 -13.11 13.28
C LYS A 77 31.38 -13.10 11.80
N TYR A 78 32.31 -13.40 10.87
CA TYR A 78 31.97 -13.45 9.45
C TYR A 78 30.97 -14.56 9.13
N ALA A 79 31.13 -15.74 9.74
CA ALA A 79 30.19 -16.85 9.57
C ALA A 79 28.77 -16.47 10.07
N THR A 80 28.67 -15.86 11.25
CA THR A 80 27.39 -15.36 11.79
C THR A 80 26.72 -14.37 10.84
N LEU A 81 27.48 -13.39 10.35
CA LEU A 81 26.97 -12.38 9.41
C LEU A 81 26.47 -13.02 8.11
N GLY A 82 27.20 -13.99 7.57
CA GLY A 82 26.80 -14.73 6.37
C GLY A 82 25.49 -15.51 6.57
N GLN A 83 25.32 -16.16 7.73
CA GLN A 83 24.10 -16.89 8.06
C GLN A 83 22.91 -15.94 8.23
N MET A 84 23.08 -14.84 8.96
CA MET A 84 22.04 -13.81 9.13
C MET A 84 21.60 -13.24 7.78
N CYS A 85 22.54 -12.91 6.90
CA CYS A 85 22.25 -12.44 5.54
C CYS A 85 21.47 -13.48 4.73
N THR A 86 21.82 -14.76 4.86
CA THR A 86 21.11 -15.84 4.16
C THR A 86 19.66 -15.97 4.63
N ILE A 87 19.41 -15.86 5.94
CA ILE A 87 18.05 -15.89 6.50
C ILE A 87 17.22 -14.73 5.94
N ILE A 88 17.76 -13.51 5.93
CA ILE A 88 17.06 -12.32 5.43
C ILE A 88 16.79 -12.43 3.93
N LYS A 89 17.79 -12.87 3.14
CA LYS A 89 17.64 -13.03 1.68
C LYS A 89 16.53 -14.00 1.28
N ARG A 90 16.25 -15.02 2.11
CA ARG A 90 15.15 -15.97 1.87
C ARG A 90 13.77 -15.33 2.04
N GLN A 91 13.65 -14.26 2.84
CA GLN A 91 12.38 -13.54 3.05
C GLN A 91 12.11 -12.45 2.01
N ARG A 92 12.92 -12.40 0.94
CA ARG A 92 12.80 -11.38 -0.10
C ARG A 92 11.39 -11.32 -0.70
N GLN A 93 10.80 -12.47 -1.01
CA GLN A 93 9.46 -12.55 -1.61
C GLN A 93 8.38 -11.99 -0.67
N SER A 94 8.46 -12.32 0.63
CA SER A 94 7.50 -11.82 1.63
C SER A 94 7.61 -10.31 1.82
N LEU A 95 8.84 -9.76 1.74
CA LEU A 95 9.07 -8.32 1.80
C LEU A 95 8.57 -7.61 0.54
N GLU A 96 8.82 -8.16 -0.65
CA GLU A 96 8.32 -7.63 -1.92
C GLU A 96 6.79 -7.59 -1.92
N TYR A 97 6.12 -8.66 -1.48
CA TYR A 97 4.67 -8.70 -1.34
C TYR A 97 4.13 -7.64 -0.35
N LEU A 98 4.76 -7.48 0.82
CA LEU A 98 4.34 -6.45 1.77
C LEU A 98 4.56 -5.03 1.25
N GLU A 99 5.61 -4.82 0.46
CA GLU A 99 5.87 -3.54 -0.21
C GLU A 99 4.80 -3.25 -1.27
N GLU A 100 4.40 -4.24 -2.06
CA GLU A 100 3.29 -4.11 -3.00
C GLU A 100 2.00 -3.71 -2.26
N VAL A 101 1.64 -4.45 -1.20
CA VAL A 101 0.46 -4.14 -0.37
C VAL A 101 0.54 -2.69 0.15
N TYR A 102 1.69 -2.27 0.69
CA TYR A 102 1.88 -0.90 1.17
C TYR A 102 1.67 0.14 0.07
N GLN A 103 2.30 -0.06 -1.10
CA GLN A 103 2.17 0.84 -2.24
C GLN A 103 0.71 0.95 -2.66
N HIS A 104 -0.02 -0.15 -2.79
CA HIS A 104 -1.42 -0.12 -3.18
C HIS A 104 -2.32 0.57 -2.16
N LEU A 105 -2.11 0.34 -0.86
CA LEU A 105 -2.85 1.03 0.20
C LEU A 105 -2.59 2.53 0.21
N PHE A 106 -1.37 2.97 -0.10
CA PHE A 106 -1.02 4.38 -0.17
C PHE A 106 -1.81 5.15 -1.24
N HIS A 107 -2.29 4.46 -2.29
CA HIS A 107 -3.09 5.08 -3.35
C HIS A 107 -4.59 5.15 -3.02
N LEU A 108 -5.05 4.44 -1.98
CA LEU A 108 -6.47 4.47 -1.62
C LEU A 108 -6.81 5.81 -0.96
N PRO A 109 -7.97 6.41 -1.30
CA PRO A 109 -8.43 7.62 -0.62
C PRO A 109 -8.61 7.33 0.87
N THR A 110 -8.07 8.19 1.73
CA THR A 110 -8.27 8.08 3.18
C THR A 110 -9.74 8.27 3.52
N ILE A 111 -10.36 7.22 4.05
CA ILE A 111 -11.72 7.23 4.60
C ILE A 111 -11.59 7.14 6.11
N ASP A 112 -12.03 8.14 6.86
CA ASP A 112 -12.13 8.00 8.31
C ASP A 112 -13.46 7.30 8.65
N PRO A 113 -13.42 6.03 9.13
CA PRO A 113 -14.65 5.31 9.46
C PRO A 113 -15.39 5.92 10.66
N ASN A 114 -14.72 6.72 11.49
CA ASN A 114 -15.33 7.38 12.65
C ASN A 114 -15.96 8.73 12.29
N ALA A 115 -15.63 9.29 11.12
CA ALA A 115 -16.21 10.52 10.64
C ALA A 115 -17.61 10.30 10.04
N ARG A 116 -18.49 11.29 10.19
CA ARG A 116 -19.80 11.28 9.53
C ARG A 116 -19.60 11.29 8.02
N THR A 117 -19.83 10.15 7.38
CA THR A 117 -19.66 9.97 5.94
C THR A 117 -21.01 10.11 5.25
N LEU A 118 -21.13 11.04 4.30
CA LEU A 118 -22.27 11.18 3.41
C LEU A 118 -21.91 10.62 2.03
N ILE A 119 -22.64 9.62 1.56
CA ILE A 119 -22.43 9.01 0.25
C ILE A 119 -23.47 9.58 -0.72
N LEU A 120 -23.02 10.23 -1.79
CA LEU A 120 -23.91 10.75 -2.84
C LEU A 120 -24.10 9.70 -3.94
N CYS A 121 -25.15 8.88 -3.81
CA CYS A 121 -25.55 7.88 -4.80
C CYS A 121 -26.44 8.48 -5.90
N GLY A 122 -26.47 7.85 -7.08
CA GLY A 122 -27.35 8.27 -8.18
C GLY A 122 -26.97 7.64 -9.52
N TYR A 123 -27.74 7.91 -10.56
CA TYR A 123 -27.39 7.46 -11.92
C TYR A 123 -26.15 8.20 -12.45
N PRO A 124 -25.45 7.65 -13.45
CA PRO A 124 -24.44 8.40 -14.19
C PRO A 124 -25.03 9.73 -14.70
N ASN A 125 -24.20 10.78 -14.77
CA ASN A 125 -24.53 12.07 -15.39
C ASN A 125 -25.67 12.90 -14.77
N VAL A 126 -26.20 12.55 -13.59
CA VAL A 126 -27.22 13.37 -12.89
C VAL A 126 -26.66 14.59 -12.16
N GLY A 127 -25.42 14.98 -12.44
CA GLY A 127 -24.80 16.17 -11.82
C GLY A 127 -24.32 15.99 -10.39
N LYS A 128 -24.06 14.75 -9.95
CA LYS A 128 -23.55 14.46 -8.58
C LYS A 128 -22.26 15.20 -8.25
N CYS A 129 -21.29 15.14 -9.16
CA CYS A 129 -20.02 15.84 -9.02
C CYS A 129 -20.23 17.37 -8.97
N SER A 130 -21.12 17.90 -9.82
CA SER A 130 -21.51 19.31 -9.79
C SER A 130 -22.22 19.72 -8.49
N PHE A 131 -23.00 18.83 -7.88
CA PHE A 131 -23.62 19.06 -6.58
C PHE A 131 -22.57 19.10 -5.47
N ILE A 132 -21.59 18.18 -5.49
CA ILE A 132 -20.48 18.16 -4.54
C ILE A 132 -19.68 19.47 -4.63
N ASN A 133 -19.30 19.94 -5.82
CA ASN A 133 -18.54 21.20 -5.98
C ASN A 133 -19.33 22.45 -5.54
N LYS A 134 -20.66 22.39 -5.49
CA LYS A 134 -21.51 23.49 -4.99
C LYS A 134 -21.67 23.48 -3.47
N VAL A 135 -21.79 22.31 -2.88
CA VAL A 135 -22.05 22.14 -1.44
C VAL A 135 -20.74 22.09 -0.63
N THR A 136 -19.67 21.61 -1.24
CA THR A 136 -18.34 21.49 -0.63
C THR A 136 -17.34 22.39 -1.34
N LYS A 137 -16.21 22.70 -0.69
CA LYS A 137 -15.08 23.41 -1.32
C LYS A 137 -14.25 22.51 -2.25
N ALA A 138 -14.78 21.36 -2.66
CA ALA A 138 -14.06 20.43 -3.52
C ALA A 138 -14.02 20.97 -4.96
N ASP A 139 -12.84 20.90 -5.58
CA ASP A 139 -12.64 21.17 -7.01
C ASP A 139 -12.52 19.84 -7.75
N VAL A 140 -13.63 19.09 -7.81
CA VAL A 140 -13.63 17.81 -8.50
C VAL A 140 -13.79 18.05 -9.99
N ASP A 141 -12.81 17.61 -10.78
CA ASP A 141 -12.85 17.67 -12.24
C ASP A 141 -14.05 16.88 -12.78
N VAL A 142 -15.05 17.60 -13.30
CA VAL A 142 -16.19 16.99 -13.97
C VAL A 142 -15.76 16.55 -15.38
N GLN A 143 -15.30 15.31 -15.49
CA GLN A 143 -14.96 14.72 -16.79
C GLN A 143 -16.21 14.63 -17.69
N PRO A 144 -16.18 15.18 -18.92
CA PRO A 144 -17.24 14.94 -19.88
C PRO A 144 -17.23 13.49 -20.33
N TYR A 145 -18.36 12.81 -20.18
CA TYR A 145 -18.66 11.67 -21.04
C TYR A 145 -19.25 12.14 -22.37
N ALA A 146 -19.05 11.38 -23.45
CA ALA A 146 -19.53 11.72 -24.80
C ALA A 146 -21.05 12.01 -24.88
N PHE A 147 -21.83 11.55 -23.89
CA PHE A 147 -23.28 11.75 -23.77
C PHE A 147 -23.68 12.76 -22.69
N THR A 148 -22.73 13.54 -22.16
CA THR A 148 -22.99 14.64 -21.21
C THR A 148 -22.84 15.97 -21.90
N THR A 149 -23.92 16.73 -22.00
CA THR A 149 -23.92 18.02 -22.68
C THR A 149 -22.99 19.01 -21.97
N LYS A 150 -21.78 19.23 -22.51
CA LYS A 150 -20.96 20.39 -22.16
C LYS A 150 -21.57 21.61 -22.84
N THR A 151 -22.44 22.31 -22.11
CA THR A 151 -23.08 23.57 -22.50
C THR A 151 -23.96 23.48 -23.75
N LEU A 152 -25.28 23.40 -23.54
CA LEU A 152 -26.24 23.89 -24.52
C LEU A 152 -26.11 25.41 -24.48
N LYS A 153 -25.19 25.98 -25.27
CA LYS A 153 -25.10 27.43 -25.43
C LYS A 153 -26.48 27.90 -25.88
N HIS A 154 -27.07 28.79 -25.08
CA HIS A 154 -28.24 29.57 -25.43
C HIS A 154 -28.04 30.04 -26.87
N ARG A 155 -28.87 29.52 -27.78
CA ARG A 155 -28.84 29.88 -29.18
C ARG A 155 -29.44 31.28 -29.24
N ASP A 156 -28.63 32.31 -29.06
CA ASP A 156 -29.01 33.66 -29.43
C ASP A 156 -29.37 33.64 -30.92
N PRO A 157 -30.58 34.06 -31.31
CA PRO A 157 -31.11 33.89 -32.67
C PRO A 157 -30.47 34.83 -33.73
N GLY A 158 -29.31 35.42 -33.45
CA GLY A 158 -28.70 36.45 -34.29
C GLY A 158 -27.73 35.98 -35.39
N CYS A 159 -27.31 34.71 -35.44
CA CYS A 159 -26.30 34.27 -36.41
C CYS A 159 -26.77 33.12 -37.33
N PRO A 160 -27.40 33.43 -38.47
CA PRO A 160 -27.62 32.47 -39.55
C PRO A 160 -26.32 32.29 -40.33
N GLY A 161 -25.47 31.33 -39.93
CA GLY A 161 -24.27 31.06 -40.73
C GLY A 161 -23.17 30.24 -40.09
N MET A 162 -23.46 29.10 -39.45
CA MET A 162 -22.42 28.09 -39.27
C MET A 162 -22.97 26.66 -39.08
N LEU A 163 -23.72 26.15 -40.06
CA LEU A 163 -23.75 24.70 -40.31
C LEU A 163 -22.52 24.34 -41.17
N ARG A 164 -21.37 24.12 -40.53
CA ARG A 164 -20.29 23.31 -41.14
C ARG A 164 -20.30 21.97 -40.41
N ARG A 165 -20.96 20.97 -41.00
CA ARG A 165 -20.34 19.95 -41.86
C ARG A 165 -19.23 19.19 -41.15
N PHE A 166 -19.57 18.00 -40.66
CA PHE A 166 -18.73 16.80 -40.68
C PHE A 166 -19.70 15.62 -40.85
N ASN A 167 -19.98 15.23 -42.10
CA ASN A 167 -19.33 14.12 -42.82
C ASN A 167 -19.54 12.77 -42.12
N GLY A 168 -20.61 12.10 -42.52
CA GLY A 168 -20.85 10.68 -42.29
C GLY A 168 -21.68 10.13 -43.44
N GLN A 169 -20.98 9.53 -44.40
CA GLN A 169 -21.38 8.33 -45.13
C GLN A 169 -22.74 8.34 -45.88
N ILE A 170 -22.63 8.60 -47.18
CA ILE A 170 -23.18 7.93 -48.38
C ILE A 170 -23.54 8.97 -49.43
#